data_AF-A0A4V2PQW4-F1
#
_entry.id   AF-A0A4V2PQW4-F1
#
_cell.length_a   1.000
_cell.length_b   1.000
_cell.length_c   1.000
_cell.angle_alpha   90.00
_cell.angle_beta   90.00
_cell.angle_gamma   90.00
#
_symmetry.space_group_name_H-M   'P 1'
#
loop_
_entity.id
_entity.type
_entity.pdbx_description
1 polymer ?
#
loop_
_entity_poly.entity_id
_entity_poly.type
_entity_poly.pdbx_seq_one_letter_code
_entity_poly.pdbx_strand_id
1 'polypeptide(L)'
;MKKENDNLDQLFNKFENQWDIQEMNSDHQVDFLNKLNKKQSKRKYWFVTAVAASIVLMLGISVFYKNNKPKEFKFASNETKRTDSIFSILIDNELVKLKEKNSPENEQIINDALKQMKVFDADYAKIIKELQKNGENKQIIYAMISNLQTRISFLQTVLKRIEENENLKNTSDEKTL
;
A
#
# COMPACT_ATOMS: atom_id res chain seq x y z
N MET A 1 -16.62 -49.36 40.59
CA MET A 1 -16.50 -49.44 39.13
C MET A 1 -17.69 -50.22 38.60
N LYS A 2 -18.75 -49.51 38.17
CA LYS A 2 -19.90 -50.12 37.48
C LYS A 2 -19.48 -50.35 36.04
N LYS A 3 -19.62 -51.58 35.58
CA LYS A 3 -19.02 -52.06 34.34
C LYS A 3 -19.83 -51.52 33.14
N GLU A 4 -19.12 -51.11 32.10
CA GLU A 4 -19.65 -50.44 30.89
C GLU A 4 -20.51 -51.38 29.99
N ASN A 5 -20.51 -52.68 30.28
CA ASN A 5 -21.26 -53.73 29.61
C ASN A 5 -22.77 -53.72 29.91
N ASP A 6 -23.21 -53.14 31.03
CA ASP A 6 -24.64 -53.12 31.41
C ASP A 6 -25.52 -52.41 30.34
N ASN A 7 -24.97 -51.43 29.61
CA ASN A 7 -25.69 -50.71 28.56
C ASN A 7 -25.80 -51.49 27.24
N LEU A 8 -24.77 -52.27 26.88
CA LEU A 8 -24.80 -53.12 25.69
C LEU A 8 -25.74 -54.30 25.91
N ASP A 9 -25.68 -54.91 27.09
CA ASP A 9 -26.56 -56.04 27.46
C ASP A 9 -28.03 -55.60 27.42
N GLN A 10 -28.35 -54.38 27.89
CA GLN A 10 -29.69 -53.80 27.77
C GLN A 10 -30.11 -53.54 26.32
N LEU A 11 -29.20 -53.09 25.45
CA LEU A 11 -29.48 -52.88 24.04
C LEU A 11 -29.76 -54.20 23.32
N PHE A 12 -28.94 -55.24 23.53
CA PHE A 12 -29.15 -56.54 22.88
C PHE A 12 -30.44 -57.21 23.35
N ASN A 13 -30.74 -57.19 24.66
CA ASN A 13 -32.00 -57.71 25.19
C ASN A 13 -33.23 -56.97 24.63
N LYS A 14 -33.11 -55.66 24.39
CA LYS A 14 -34.19 -54.86 23.79
C LYS A 14 -34.50 -55.26 22.35
N PHE A 15 -33.49 -55.68 21.59
CA PHE A 15 -33.61 -55.99 20.16
C PHE A 15 -33.60 -57.49 19.85
N GLU A 16 -33.50 -58.37 20.85
CA GLU A 16 -33.29 -59.82 20.73
C GLU A 16 -34.24 -60.52 19.73
N ASN A 17 -35.46 -59.99 19.54
CA ASN A 17 -36.47 -60.52 18.62
C ASN A 17 -36.87 -59.55 17.49
N GLN A 18 -36.10 -58.48 17.28
CA GLN A 18 -36.34 -57.45 16.26
C GLN A 18 -35.26 -57.42 15.18
N TRP A 19 -34.31 -58.35 15.25
CA TRP A 19 -33.28 -58.50 14.23
C TRP A 19 -33.92 -58.97 12.92
N ASP A 20 -33.63 -58.24 11.86
CA ASP A 20 -34.02 -58.65 10.52
C ASP A 20 -33.25 -59.92 10.14
N ILE A 21 -33.98 -61.02 10.01
CA ILE A 21 -33.46 -62.32 9.58
C ILE A 21 -33.65 -62.55 8.08
N GLN A 22 -34.22 -61.56 7.37
CA GLN A 22 -34.47 -61.67 5.94
C GLN A 22 -33.17 -61.47 5.18
N GLU A 23 -32.87 -62.41 4.28
CA GLU A 23 -31.69 -62.30 3.43
C GLU A 23 -31.83 -61.10 2.50
N MET A 24 -30.78 -60.28 2.46
CA MET A 24 -30.73 -59.12 1.60
C MET A 24 -30.84 -59.55 0.14
N ASN A 25 -31.56 -58.79 -0.69
CA ASN A 25 -31.70 -59.11 -2.12
C ASN A 25 -30.31 -59.34 -2.75
N SER A 26 -30.16 -60.41 -3.55
CA SER A 26 -28.93 -60.76 -4.26
C SER A 26 -28.35 -59.61 -5.09
N ASP A 27 -29.20 -58.70 -5.55
CA ASP A 27 -28.81 -57.55 -6.37
C ASP A 27 -28.23 -56.38 -5.55
N HIS A 28 -28.34 -56.41 -4.22
CA HIS A 28 -27.87 -55.33 -3.36
C HIS A 28 -26.35 -55.09 -3.49
N GLN A 29 -25.57 -56.16 -3.65
CA GLN A 29 -24.13 -56.04 -3.85
C GLN A 29 -23.82 -55.29 -5.16
N VAL A 30 -24.58 -55.57 -6.21
CA VAL A 30 -24.44 -54.93 -7.52
C VAL A 30 -24.85 -53.46 -7.44
N ASP A 31 -25.96 -53.15 -6.78
CA ASP A 31 -26.42 -51.78 -6.57
C ASP A 31 -25.45 -50.95 -5.73
N PHE A 32 -24.86 -51.55 -4.70
CA PHE A 32 -23.82 -50.93 -3.90
C PHE A 32 -22.58 -50.61 -4.75
N LEU A 33 -22.10 -51.57 -5.54
CA LEU A 33 -20.97 -51.36 -6.45
C LEU A 33 -21.27 -50.27 -7.51
N ASN A 34 -22.48 -50.26 -8.05
CA ASN A 34 -22.92 -49.24 -9.00
C ASN A 34 -22.95 -47.85 -8.36
N LYS A 35 -23.41 -47.74 -7.10
CA LYS A 35 -23.44 -46.49 -6.36
C LYS A 35 -22.04 -46.02 -5.95
N LEU A 36 -21.15 -46.95 -5.59
CA LEU A 36 -19.75 -46.68 -5.25
C LEU A 36 -18.96 -46.18 -6.47
N ASN A 37 -19.19 -46.78 -7.64
CA ASN A 37 -18.49 -46.43 -8.88
C ASN A 37 -19.11 -45.22 -9.61
N LYS A 38 -20.24 -44.70 -9.15
CA LYS A 38 -20.86 -43.51 -9.73
C LYS A 38 -20.05 -42.27 -9.33
N LYS A 39 -19.10 -41.89 -10.18
CA LYS A 39 -18.39 -40.60 -10.08
C LYS A 39 -19.43 -39.47 -10.20
N GLN A 40 -19.74 -38.82 -9.08
CA GLN A 40 -20.51 -37.57 -9.12
C GLN A 40 -19.68 -36.53 -9.88
N SER A 41 -20.18 -36.11 -11.05
CA SER A 41 -19.61 -34.98 -11.77
C SER A 41 -19.79 -33.73 -10.92
N LYS A 42 -18.75 -33.35 -10.19
CA LYS A 42 -18.71 -32.05 -9.53
C LYS A 42 -18.63 -31.01 -10.65
N ARG A 43 -19.77 -30.38 -10.94
CA ARG A 43 -19.86 -29.29 -11.93
C ARG A 43 -18.79 -28.26 -11.58
N LYS A 44 -17.87 -28.02 -12.52
CA LYS A 44 -16.65 -27.26 -12.30
C LYS A 44 -16.98 -25.76 -12.30
N TYR A 45 -17.56 -25.26 -11.21
CA TYR A 45 -17.88 -23.84 -11.01
C TYR A 45 -16.65 -22.93 -10.96
N TRP A 46 -15.44 -23.51 -11.02
CA TRP A 46 -14.18 -22.77 -11.03
C TRP A 46 -14.09 -21.75 -12.17
N PHE A 47 -14.66 -22.03 -13.34
CA PHE A 47 -14.71 -21.06 -14.44
C PHE A 47 -15.60 -19.85 -14.11
N VAL A 48 -16.72 -20.05 -13.41
CA VAL A 48 -17.62 -18.96 -13.00
C VAL A 48 -16.98 -18.12 -11.90
N THR A 49 -16.29 -18.74 -10.94
CA THR A 49 -15.56 -18.00 -9.90
C THR A 49 -14.35 -17.25 -10.45
N ALA A 50 -13.67 -17.80 -11.47
CA ALA A 50 -12.55 -17.13 -12.12
C ALA A 50 -12.99 -15.85 -12.85
N VAL A 51 -14.14 -15.88 -13.52
CA VAL A 51 -14.73 -14.70 -14.18
C VAL A 51 -15.19 -13.66 -13.16
N ALA A 52 -15.84 -14.08 -12.07
CA ALA A 52 -16.24 -13.15 -11.02
C ALA A 52 -15.02 -12.48 -10.36
N ALA A 53 -13.95 -13.24 -10.09
CA ALA A 53 -12.72 -12.71 -9.50
C ALA A 53 -12.02 -11.68 -10.40
N SER A 54 -12.01 -11.87 -11.72
CA SER A 54 -11.40 -10.91 -12.64
C SER A 54 -12.16 -9.59 -12.70
N ILE A 55 -13.50 -9.63 -12.64
CA ILE A 55 -14.35 -8.43 -12.58
C ILE A 55 -14.12 -7.67 -11.28
N VAL A 56 -14.07 -8.37 -10.14
CA VAL A 56 -13.79 -7.75 -8.82
C VAL A 56 -12.39 -7.13 -8.80
N LEU A 57 -11.38 -7.80 -9.39
CA LEU A 57 -10.03 -7.25 -9.53
C LEU A 57 -10.02 -5.98 -10.38
N MET A 58 -10.70 -5.98 -11.54
CA MET A 58 -10.78 -4.79 -12.39
C MET A 58 -11.46 -3.61 -11.68
N LEU A 59 -12.56 -3.86 -10.97
CA LEU A 59 -13.27 -2.83 -10.21
C LEU A 59 -12.43 -2.33 -9.02
N GLY A 60 -11.74 -3.24 -8.32
CA GLY A 60 -10.81 -2.89 -7.26
C GLY A 60 -9.69 -1.98 -7.78
N ILE A 61 -8.99 -2.41 -8.83
CA ILE A 61 -7.94 -1.59 -9.46
C ILE A 61 -8.51 -0.24 -9.89
N SER A 62 -9.69 -0.20 -10.52
CA SER A 62 -10.32 1.04 -10.98
C SER A 62 -10.66 2.02 -9.85
N VAL A 63 -11.18 1.53 -8.71
CA VAL A 63 -11.51 2.37 -7.54
C VAL A 63 -10.25 2.91 -6.86
N PHE A 64 -9.18 2.11 -6.81
CA PHE A 64 -7.89 2.52 -6.24
C PHE A 64 -6.98 3.28 -7.22
N TYR A 65 -7.34 3.35 -8.51
CA TYR A 65 -6.62 4.12 -9.52
C TYR A 65 -6.88 5.62 -9.36
N LYS A 66 -6.30 6.22 -8.32
CA LYS A 66 -6.18 7.67 -8.22
C LYS A 66 -5.21 8.14 -9.29
N ASN A 67 -5.75 8.65 -10.39
CA ASN A 67 -5.01 9.52 -11.29
C ASN A 67 -4.68 10.79 -10.51
N ASN A 68 -3.48 10.85 -9.91
CA ASN A 68 -2.86 12.10 -9.48
C ASN A 68 -2.48 12.88 -10.73
N LYS A 69 -3.47 13.38 -11.46
CA LYS A 69 -3.19 14.43 -12.45
C LYS A 69 -2.52 15.56 -11.66
N PRO A 70 -1.33 16.03 -12.06
CA PRO A 70 -0.76 17.20 -11.43
C PRO A 70 -1.83 18.29 -11.48
N LYS A 71 -2.06 18.97 -10.35
CA LYS A 71 -3.00 20.09 -10.31
C LYS A 71 -2.48 21.14 -11.30
N GLU A 72 -3.05 21.18 -12.50
CA GLU A 72 -2.68 22.17 -13.49
C GLU A 72 -3.16 23.54 -13.00
N PHE A 73 -2.21 24.33 -12.51
CA PHE A 73 -2.47 25.71 -12.16
C PHE A 73 -2.60 26.54 -13.43
N LYS A 74 -3.64 27.38 -13.47
CA LYS A 74 -3.87 28.31 -14.58
C LYS A 74 -2.99 29.54 -14.39
N PHE A 75 -1.75 29.45 -14.87
CA PHE A 75 -0.86 30.59 -15.01
C PHE A 75 -1.29 31.43 -16.21
N ALA A 76 -1.25 32.76 -16.06
CA ALA A 76 -1.51 33.70 -17.16
C ALA A 76 -0.28 33.89 -18.05
N SER A 77 0.94 33.78 -17.50
CA SER A 77 2.20 33.90 -18.25
C SER A 77 2.92 32.56 -18.43
N ASN A 78 3.55 32.41 -19.59
CA ASN A 78 4.37 31.24 -19.92
C ASN A 78 5.63 31.18 -19.06
N GLU A 79 6.16 32.35 -18.68
CA GLU A 79 7.34 32.51 -17.84
C GLU A 79 7.07 31.95 -16.45
N THR A 80 5.95 32.34 -15.81
CA THR A 80 5.58 31.83 -14.49
C THR A 80 5.37 30.32 -14.50
N LYS A 81 4.71 29.79 -15.55
CA LYS A 81 4.55 28.34 -15.73
C LYS A 81 5.89 27.62 -15.89
N ARG A 82 6.83 28.19 -16.65
CA ARG A 82 8.17 27.62 -16.82
C ARG A 82 8.96 27.66 -15.50
N THR A 83 8.85 28.75 -14.75
CA THR A 83 9.47 28.89 -13.43
C THR A 83 8.94 27.82 -12.48
N ASP A 84 7.62 27.67 -12.33
CA ASP A 84 7.00 26.62 -11.50
C ASP A 84 7.56 25.23 -11.85
N SER A 85 7.56 24.90 -13.15
CA SER A 85 8.04 23.60 -13.65
C SER A 85 9.52 23.35 -13.36
N ILE A 86 10.40 24.28 -13.72
CA ILE A 86 11.85 24.14 -13.53
C ILE A 86 12.19 24.00 -12.04
N PHE A 87 11.64 24.88 -11.20
CA PHE A 87 11.95 24.87 -9.78
C PHE A 87 11.35 23.65 -9.07
N SER A 88 10.17 23.17 -9.48
CA SER A 88 9.60 21.93 -8.94
C SER A 88 10.52 20.74 -9.21
N ILE A 89 11.02 20.60 -10.45
CA ILE A 89 11.98 19.54 -10.81
C ILE A 89 13.26 19.65 -9.97
N LEU A 90 13.79 20.86 -9.76
CA LEU A 90 14.97 21.07 -8.94
C LEU A 90 14.73 20.67 -7.48
N ILE A 91 13.60 21.08 -6.89
CA ILE A 91 13.25 20.72 -5.52
C ILE A 91 13.09 19.20 -5.37
N ASP A 92 12.44 18.55 -6.33
CA ASP A 92 12.28 17.10 -6.34
C ASP A 92 13.63 16.38 -6.39
N ASN A 93 14.55 16.84 -7.23
CA ASN A 93 15.91 16.30 -7.31
C ASN A 93 16.68 16.48 -5.99
N GLU A 94 16.59 17.65 -5.34
CA GLU A 94 17.22 17.88 -4.04
C GLU A 94 16.60 17.00 -2.93
N LEU A 95 15.28 16.77 -2.97
CA LEU A 95 14.60 15.86 -2.06
C LEU A 95 15.02 14.39 -2.27
N VAL A 96 15.27 13.98 -3.52
CA VAL A 96 15.81 12.64 -3.83
C VAL A 96 17.19 12.49 -3.21
N LYS A 97 18.12 13.43 -3.45
CA LYS A 97 19.46 13.43 -2.83
C LYS A 97 19.39 13.36 -1.31
N LEU A 98 18.48 14.13 -0.70
CA LEU A 98 18.30 14.13 0.76
C LEU A 98 17.85 12.75 1.27
N LYS A 99 16.96 12.07 0.56
CA LYS A 99 16.51 10.72 0.92
C LYS A 99 17.58 9.65 0.68
N GLU A 100 18.48 9.85 -0.27
CA GLU A 100 19.60 8.92 -0.49
C GLU A 100 20.62 8.95 0.67
N LYS A 101 20.65 10.04 1.45
CA LYS A 101 21.46 10.19 2.67
C LYS A 101 20.86 9.56 3.93
N ASN A 102 19.80 8.76 3.81
CA ASN A 102 19.16 8.12 4.95
C ASN A 102 20.09 7.14 5.67
N SER A 103 20.31 7.38 6.96
CA SER A 103 21.03 6.50 7.89
C SER A 103 20.50 6.73 9.31
N PRO A 104 20.75 5.83 10.29
CA PRO A 104 20.37 6.05 11.69
C PRO A 104 20.90 7.38 12.26
N GLU A 105 22.09 7.80 11.82
CA GLU A 105 22.72 9.04 12.24
C GLU A 105 22.06 10.28 11.63
N ASN A 106 21.63 10.20 10.37
CA ASN A 106 21.03 11.31 9.62
C ASN A 106 19.50 11.37 9.77
N GLU A 107 18.87 10.37 10.37
CA GLU A 107 17.42 10.23 10.43
C GLU A 107 16.73 11.46 11.02
N GLN A 108 17.24 11.99 12.14
CA GLN A 108 16.63 13.13 12.81
C GLN A 108 16.64 14.39 11.93
N ILE A 109 17.80 14.75 11.37
CA ILE A 109 17.94 15.96 10.54
C ILE A 109 17.14 15.85 9.25
N ILE A 110 17.06 14.66 8.64
CA ILE A 110 16.24 14.42 7.46
C ILE A 110 14.76 14.55 7.81
N ASN A 111 14.30 13.95 8.91
CA ASN A 111 12.89 14.03 9.34
C ASN A 111 12.46 15.48 9.64
N ASP A 112 13.31 16.25 10.31
CA ASP A 112 13.06 17.67 10.57
C ASP A 112 13.01 18.48 9.28
N ALA A 113 13.91 18.21 8.33
CA ALA A 113 13.91 18.86 7.03
C ALA A 113 12.64 18.54 6.23
N LEU A 114 12.20 17.27 6.20
CA LEU A 114 10.96 16.86 5.54
C LEU A 114 9.73 17.52 6.18
N LYS A 115 9.73 17.68 7.51
CA LYS A 115 8.66 18.41 8.22
C LYS A 115 8.65 19.88 7.83
N GLN A 116 9.81 20.52 7.74
CA GLN A 116 9.91 21.92 7.30
C GLN A 116 9.47 22.09 5.84
N MET A 117 9.79 21.14 4.96
CA MET A 117 9.32 21.17 3.56
C MET A 117 7.79 21.15 3.45
N LYS A 118 7.10 20.42 4.33
CA LYS A 118 5.63 20.46 4.39
C LYS A 118 5.08 21.84 4.75
N VAL A 119 5.80 22.61 5.57
CA VAL A 119 5.42 24.00 5.89
C VAL A 119 5.58 24.86 4.64
N PHE A 120 6.71 24.74 3.94
CA PHE A 120 6.90 25.46 2.69
C PHE A 120 5.85 25.11 1.63
N ASP A 121 5.47 23.83 1.51
CA ASP A 121 4.40 23.33 0.63
C ASP A 121 3.06 24.00 0.92
N ALA A 122 2.70 24.11 2.20
CA ALA A 122 1.49 24.79 2.61
C ALA A 122 1.52 26.29 2.23
N ASP A 123 2.66 26.96 2.39
CA ASP A 123 2.79 28.38 2.06
C ASP A 123 2.72 28.64 0.54
N TYR A 124 3.35 27.78 -0.26
CA TYR A 124 3.22 27.87 -1.72
C TYR A 124 1.81 27.60 -2.20
N ALA A 125 1.11 26.64 -1.60
CA ALA A 125 -0.29 26.40 -1.91
C ALA A 125 -1.16 27.65 -1.65
N LYS A 126 -0.85 28.45 -0.63
CA LYS A 126 -1.51 29.75 -0.39
C LYS A 126 -1.17 30.75 -1.50
N ILE A 127 0.10 30.88 -1.87
CA ILE A 127 0.54 31.77 -2.96
C ILE A 127 -0.17 31.42 -4.27
N ILE A 128 -0.24 30.14 -4.62
CA ILE A 128 -0.92 29.69 -5.84
C ILE A 128 -2.43 29.94 -5.76
N LYS A 129 -3.04 29.77 -4.59
CA LYS A 129 -4.46 30.12 -4.40
C LYS A 129 -4.71 31.61 -4.58
N GLU A 130 -3.81 32.47 -4.09
CA GLU A 130 -3.88 33.92 -4.30
C GLU A 130 -3.69 34.28 -5.77
N LEU A 131 -2.75 33.63 -6.46
CA LEU A 131 -2.53 33.78 -7.90
C LEU A 131 -3.80 33.44 -8.70
N GLN A 132 -4.48 32.34 -8.36
CA GLN A 132 -5.72 31.93 -9.01
C GLN A 132 -6.88 32.89 -8.72
N LYS A 133 -6.94 33.45 -7.51
CA LYS A 133 -8.02 34.33 -7.08
C LYS A 133 -7.88 35.75 -7.65
N ASN A 134 -6.66 36.29 -7.60
CA ASN A 134 -6.40 37.71 -7.87
C ASN A 134 -5.68 37.95 -9.20
N GLY A 135 -5.31 36.88 -9.91
CA GLY A 135 -4.51 36.96 -11.14
C GLY A 135 -3.03 37.20 -10.85
N GLU A 136 -2.23 37.17 -11.92
CA GLU A 136 -0.80 37.40 -11.82
C GLU A 136 -0.49 38.88 -11.56
N ASN A 137 0.30 39.15 -10.52
CA ASN A 137 0.86 40.47 -10.28
C ASN A 137 2.27 40.34 -9.69
N LYS A 138 3.06 41.42 -9.77
CA LYS A 138 4.47 41.42 -9.37
C LYS A 138 4.71 40.91 -7.95
N GLN A 139 3.82 41.21 -7.00
CA GLN A 139 3.97 40.81 -5.60
C GLN A 139 3.76 39.29 -5.45
N ILE A 140 2.74 38.72 -6.10
CA ILE A 140 2.47 37.28 -6.05
C ILE A 140 3.59 36.50 -6.75
N ILE A 141 4.04 36.97 -7.92
CA ILE A 141 5.17 36.35 -8.63
C ILE A 141 6.45 36.40 -7.80
N TYR A 142 6.73 37.54 -7.14
CA TYR A 142 7.88 37.65 -6.24
C TYR A 142 7.77 36.67 -5.05
N ALA A 143 6.61 36.58 -4.41
CA ALA A 143 6.38 35.65 -3.31
C ALA A 143 6.57 34.19 -3.76
N MET A 144 6.07 33.84 -4.94
CA MET A 144 6.23 32.52 -5.55
C MET A 144 7.71 32.18 -5.77
N ILE A 145 8.46 33.05 -6.44
CA ILE A 145 9.90 32.86 -6.72
C ILE A 145 10.69 32.78 -5.41
N SER A 146 10.43 33.69 -4.48
CA SER A 146 11.11 33.72 -3.19
C SER A 146 10.88 32.42 -2.41
N ASN A 147 9.64 31.92 -2.36
CA ASN A 147 9.33 30.66 -1.69
C ASN A 147 10.08 29.48 -2.33
N LEU A 148 10.11 29.39 -3.66
CA LEU A 148 10.83 28.34 -4.38
C LEU A 148 12.35 28.41 -4.12
N GLN A 149 12.95 29.60 -4.16
CA GLN A 149 14.37 29.81 -3.86
C GLN A 149 14.70 29.43 -2.41
N THR A 150 13.86 29.80 -1.45
CA THR A 150 14.04 29.47 -0.04
C THR A 150 14.06 27.96 0.18
N ARG A 151 13.16 27.21 -0.46
CA ARG A 151 13.14 25.74 -0.37
C ARG A 151 14.43 25.11 -0.86
N ILE A 152 14.91 25.53 -2.04
CA ILE A 152 16.14 25.00 -2.63
C ILE A 152 17.33 25.30 -1.72
N SER A 153 17.47 26.57 -1.28
CA SER A 153 18.55 26.97 -0.38
C SER A 153 18.51 26.21 0.94
N PHE A 154 17.31 25.96 1.49
CA PHE A 154 17.14 25.16 2.69
C PHE A 154 17.61 23.72 2.49
N LEU A 155 17.15 23.02 1.43
CA LEU A 155 17.55 21.64 1.14
C LEU A 155 19.06 21.53 0.93
N GLN A 156 19.66 22.44 0.17
CA GLN A 156 21.11 22.49 -0.03
C GLN A 156 21.87 22.68 1.28
N THR A 157 21.35 23.53 2.18
CA THR A 157 21.96 23.75 3.51
C THR A 157 21.90 22.48 4.36
N VAL A 158 20.77 21.77 4.35
CA VAL A 158 20.61 20.50 5.07
C VAL A 158 21.56 19.44 4.53
N LEU A 159 21.62 19.26 3.20
CA LEU A 159 22.52 18.32 2.54
C LEU A 159 23.98 18.59 2.90
N LYS A 160 24.40 19.86 2.80
CA LYS A 160 25.75 20.27 3.17
C LYS A 160 26.08 19.92 4.62
N ARG A 161 25.15 20.16 5.55
CA ARG A 161 25.35 19.84 6.97
C ARG A 161 25.48 18.33 7.21
N ILE A 162 24.73 17.52 6.47
CA ILE A 162 24.86 16.06 6.51
C ILE A 162 26.27 15.65 6.03
N GLU A 163 26.71 16.17 4.89
CA GLU A 163 28.04 15.86 4.33
C GLU A 163 29.19 16.29 5.26
N GLU A 164 29.09 17.48 5.87
CA GLU A 164 30.08 17.96 6.84
C GLU A 164 30.16 17.03 8.07
N ASN A 165 29.01 16.59 8.59
CA ASN A 165 28.96 15.67 9.73
C ASN A 165 29.53 14.28 9.39
N GLU A 166 29.27 13.77 8.18
CA GLU A 166 29.84 12.51 7.69
C GLU A 166 31.38 12.59 7.60
N ASN A 167 31.92 13.69 7.07
CA ASN A 167 33.36 13.89 6.92
C ASN A 167 34.11 14.01 8.25
N LEU A 168 33.51 14.66 9.26
CA LEU A 168 34.11 14.82 10.59
C LEU A 168 34.27 13.48 11.33
N LYS A 169 33.39 12.50 11.08
CA LYS A 169 33.51 11.16 11.66
C LYS A 169 34.68 10.39 11.04
N ASN A 170 34.79 10.38 9.72
CA ASN A 170 35.88 9.70 9.01
C ASN A 170 37.28 10.19 9.44
N THR A 171 37.42 11.47 9.79
CA THR A 171 38.68 12.04 10.27
C THR A 171 38.96 11.80 11.76
N SER A 172 37.93 11.48 12.55
CA SER A 172 38.11 11.18 13.98
C SER A 172 38.62 9.75 14.21
N ASP A 173 38.29 8.83 13.31
CA ASP A 173 38.72 7.42 13.37
C ASP A 173 40.20 7.21 12.98
N GLU A 174 40.85 8.19 12.33
CA GLU A 174 42.26 8.11 11.91
C GLU A 174 43.28 8.55 13.00
N LYS A 175 42.84 9.04 14.17
CA LYS A 175 43.73 9.55 15.25
C LYS A 175 43.93 8.61 16.44
N THR A 176 43.94 7.31 16.19
CA THR A 176 44.37 6.32 17.18
C THR A 176 45.52 5.48 16.62
N LEU A 177 46.73 6.06 16.67
CA LEU A 177 48.02 5.36 16.55
C LEU A 177 48.93 5.84 17.67
#